data_AF-A0A258VRW1-F1
#
_entry.id   AF-A0A258VRW1-F1
#
_cell.length_a   1.000
_cell.length_b   1.000
_cell.length_c   1.000
_cell.angle_alpha   90.00
_cell.angle_beta   90.00
_cell.angle_gamma   90.00
#
_symmetry.space_group_name_H-M   'P 1'
#
loop_
_entity.id
_entity.type
_entity.pdbx_description
1 polymer ?
#
loop_
_entity_poly.entity_id
_entity_poly.type
_entity_poly.pdbx_seq_one_letter_code
_entity_poly.pdbx_strand_id
1 'polypeptide(L)'
;MESGRDIERIIRLSIFPLLFLFLISKTFASDDCKVWFSKTGAMPEKPNCEVTCASSMVDFNTFSCPSKCSQFCEVRCPIAPFWKKALSGETKPLKAEEQEKILGAISRLPKGFIPKSLKAIVRASNIDFLSPQNPATSSDEFIILFPRAFSSSAQFDRVLFHEVVHHLTINEWSSDFLKYKKEFGWNSLKDGAYRNGEFVENDGKTSAEEDFANNIEYFVFDKEKLKEASKGIFNWINKNMKNRLKTEKGCNEKNISR
;
A
#
# COMPACT_ATOMS: atom_id res chain seq x y z
N MET A 1 21.58 -13.24 -73.58
CA MET A 1 21.90 -12.31 -72.48
C MET A 1 20.60 -11.76 -71.91
N GLU A 2 19.84 -12.56 -71.16
CA GLU A 2 18.57 -12.14 -70.54
C GLU A 2 18.37 -12.88 -69.20
N SER A 3 19.35 -12.79 -68.29
CA SER A 3 19.27 -13.50 -66.99
C SER A 3 19.53 -12.59 -65.78
N GLY A 4 19.75 -11.28 -66.00
CA GLY A 4 20.20 -10.38 -64.94
C GLY A 4 19.13 -9.44 -64.35
N ARG A 5 17.96 -9.29 -64.98
CA ARG A 5 16.98 -8.25 -64.60
C ARG A 5 15.83 -8.74 -63.72
N ASP A 6 15.61 -10.04 -63.59
CA ASP A 6 14.50 -10.58 -62.77
C ASP A 6 14.85 -10.77 -61.29
N ILE A 7 16.14 -10.89 -60.95
CA ILE A 7 16.58 -11.09 -59.56
C ILE A 7 16.37 -9.82 -58.71
N GLU A 8 16.60 -8.62 -59.28
CA GLU A 8 16.41 -7.37 -58.54
C GLU A 8 14.94 -7.06 -58.21
N ARG A 9 13.98 -7.51 -59.04
CA ARG A 9 12.54 -7.29 -58.78
C ARG A 9 12.01 -8.18 -57.66
N ILE A 10 12.48 -9.42 -57.55
CA ILE A 10 12.06 -10.36 -56.50
C ILE A 10 12.59 -9.94 -55.13
N ILE A 11 13.81 -9.39 -55.08
CA ILE A 11 14.42 -8.90 -53.82
C ILE A 11 13.65 -7.67 -53.28
N ARG A 12 13.22 -6.74 -54.15
CA ARG A 12 12.49 -5.54 -53.68
C ARG A 12 11.07 -5.82 -53.17
N LEU A 13 10.38 -6.83 -53.69
CA LEU A 13 9.02 -7.19 -53.25
C LEU A 13 8.99 -8.01 -51.95
N SER A 14 10.10 -8.67 -51.60
CA SER A 14 10.17 -9.55 -50.43
C SER A 14 10.63 -8.83 -49.15
N ILE A 15 11.33 -7.70 -49.27
CA ILE A 15 11.89 -6.96 -48.11
C ILE A 15 10.88 -6.00 -47.48
N PHE A 16 9.92 -5.48 -48.25
CA PHE A 16 8.93 -4.51 -47.77
C PHE A 16 7.94 -5.06 -46.71
N PRO A 17 7.38 -6.29 -46.82
CA PRO A 17 6.47 -6.80 -45.79
C PRO A 17 7.17 -7.17 -44.47
N LEU A 18 8.45 -7.53 -44.50
CA LEU A 18 9.24 -7.85 -43.31
C LEU A 18 9.56 -6.62 -42.46
N LEU A 19 9.83 -5.47 -43.09
CA LEU A 19 10.02 -4.19 -42.38
C LEU A 19 8.71 -3.65 -41.78
N PHE A 20 7.56 -3.91 -42.41
CA PHE A 20 6.27 -3.47 -41.90
C PHE A 20 5.80 -4.29 -40.69
N LEU A 21 6.07 -5.60 -40.67
CA LEU A 21 5.79 -6.49 -39.53
C LEU A 21 6.64 -6.16 -38.28
N PHE A 22 7.86 -5.66 -38.46
CA PHE A 22 8.73 -5.21 -37.36
C PHE A 22 8.29 -3.88 -36.74
N LEU A 23 7.53 -3.05 -37.46
CA LEU A 23 7.06 -1.75 -36.97
C LEU A 23 5.73 -1.88 -36.20
N ILE A 24 4.84 -2.79 -36.58
CA ILE A 24 3.53 -2.99 -35.93
C ILE A 24 3.66 -3.68 -34.55
N SER A 25 4.70 -4.49 -34.35
CA SER A 25 4.91 -5.24 -33.10
C SER A 25 5.42 -4.37 -31.93
N LYS A 26 5.89 -3.14 -32.18
CA LYS A 26 6.36 -2.24 -31.10
C LYS A 26 5.26 -1.41 -30.43
N THR A 27 4.07 -1.30 -31.00
CA THR A 27 3.06 -0.34 -30.54
C THR A 27 2.00 -0.91 -29.61
N PHE A 28 1.77 -2.23 -29.57
CA PHE A 28 0.63 -2.78 -28.82
C PHE A 28 0.95 -3.27 -27.39
N ALA A 29 2.17 -3.74 -27.12
CA ALA A 29 2.54 -4.23 -25.78
C ALA A 29 2.96 -3.10 -24.79
N SER A 30 2.93 -1.85 -25.24
CA SER A 30 3.57 -0.70 -24.56
C SER A 30 2.72 -0.09 -23.44
N ASP A 31 1.42 0.06 -23.62
CA ASP A 31 0.68 1.04 -22.81
C ASP A 31 0.12 0.46 -21.51
N ASP A 32 -0.33 -0.79 -21.50
CA ASP A 32 -0.82 -1.44 -20.29
C ASP A 32 0.28 -1.67 -19.26
N CYS A 33 1.48 -2.04 -19.71
CA CYS A 33 2.64 -2.21 -18.83
C CYS A 33 3.13 -0.85 -18.30
N LYS A 34 3.21 0.18 -19.15
CA LYS A 34 3.53 1.55 -18.73
C LYS A 34 2.54 2.07 -17.68
N VAL A 35 1.24 1.86 -17.93
CA VAL A 35 0.17 2.23 -16.98
C VAL A 35 0.30 1.45 -15.69
N TRP A 36 0.65 0.16 -15.75
CA TRP A 36 0.88 -0.65 -14.56
C TRP A 36 2.11 -0.22 -13.76
N PHE A 37 3.27 0.00 -14.39
CA PHE A 37 4.48 0.51 -13.74
C PHE A 37 4.24 1.90 -13.12
N SER A 38 3.57 2.79 -13.85
CA SER A 38 3.19 4.12 -13.35
C SER A 38 2.24 4.06 -12.15
N LYS A 39 1.25 3.15 -12.17
CA LYS A 39 0.28 2.99 -11.06
C LYS A 39 0.86 2.31 -9.83
N THR A 40 1.79 1.36 -10.01
CA THR A 40 2.35 0.56 -8.91
C THR A 40 3.59 1.19 -8.29
N GLY A 41 4.27 2.09 -9.01
CA GLY A 41 5.55 2.65 -8.59
C GLY A 41 6.68 1.60 -8.59
N ALA A 42 6.48 0.45 -9.24
CA ALA A 42 7.47 -0.62 -9.32
C ALA A 42 8.74 -0.10 -10.00
N MET A 43 9.86 -0.13 -9.28
CA MET A 43 11.16 0.26 -9.84
C MET A 43 11.92 -0.99 -10.29
N PRO A 44 12.23 -1.12 -11.58
CA PRO A 44 12.98 -2.25 -12.06
C PRO A 44 14.43 -2.20 -11.57
N GLU A 45 14.91 -3.28 -10.96
CA GLU A 45 16.30 -3.36 -10.49
C GLU A 45 17.30 -3.36 -11.65
N LYS A 46 16.89 -3.86 -12.82
CA LYS A 46 17.69 -3.85 -14.05
C LYS A 46 17.26 -2.72 -14.97
N PRO A 47 18.21 -1.93 -15.53
CA PRO A 47 17.91 -1.00 -16.61
C PRO A 47 17.18 -1.74 -17.73
N ASN A 48 16.08 -1.18 -18.22
CA ASN A 48 15.27 -1.74 -19.32
C ASN A 48 14.45 -2.99 -18.97
N CYS A 49 14.18 -3.29 -17.70
CA CYS A 49 13.30 -4.40 -17.36
C CYS A 49 11.87 -4.21 -17.89
N GLU A 50 11.34 -2.98 -17.87
CA GLU A 50 10.06 -2.64 -18.47
C GLU A 50 10.03 -3.01 -19.97
N VAL A 51 11.09 -2.66 -20.69
CA VAL A 51 11.26 -2.99 -22.11
C VAL A 51 11.38 -4.49 -22.29
N THR A 52 12.11 -5.19 -21.42
CA THR A 52 12.30 -6.65 -21.49
C THR A 52 10.99 -7.41 -21.19
N CYS A 53 10.21 -6.97 -20.21
CA CYS A 53 8.90 -7.55 -19.94
C CYS A 53 7.93 -7.30 -21.11
N ALA A 54 7.84 -6.06 -21.58
CA ALA A 54 6.95 -5.68 -22.67
C ALA A 54 7.33 -6.31 -24.03
N SER A 55 8.60 -6.71 -24.20
CA SER A 55 9.11 -7.36 -25.40
C SER A 55 9.25 -8.87 -25.29
N SER A 56 9.05 -9.46 -24.10
CA SER A 56 9.03 -10.92 -23.94
C SER A 56 7.80 -11.44 -24.68
N MET A 57 8.02 -11.95 -25.90
CA MET A 57 6.96 -12.42 -26.77
C MET A 57 6.19 -13.54 -26.08
N VAL A 58 4.89 -13.36 -25.86
CA VAL A 58 3.99 -14.44 -25.48
C VAL A 58 2.64 -14.22 -26.16
N ASP A 59 2.04 -15.34 -26.56
CA ASP A 59 0.77 -15.49 -27.28
C ASP A 59 -0.25 -14.37 -27.03
N PHE A 60 -0.75 -13.83 -28.14
CA PHE A 60 -1.55 -12.60 -28.26
C PHE A 60 -2.85 -12.50 -27.45
N ASN A 61 -3.20 -13.49 -26.61
CA ASN A 61 -4.52 -13.55 -25.96
C ASN A 61 -4.52 -13.76 -24.42
N THR A 62 -3.39 -13.97 -23.75
CA THR A 62 -3.38 -14.25 -22.28
C THR A 62 -2.42 -13.37 -21.47
N PHE A 63 -1.75 -12.41 -22.11
CA PHE A 63 -0.77 -11.58 -21.43
C PHE A 63 -1.44 -10.51 -20.55
N SER A 64 -1.13 -10.52 -19.25
CA SER A 64 -1.35 -9.39 -18.35
C SER A 64 -0.02 -9.02 -17.69
N CYS A 65 0.36 -7.73 -17.73
CA CYS A 65 1.63 -7.26 -17.15
C CYS A 65 1.86 -7.71 -15.68
N PRO A 66 0.85 -7.75 -14.79
CA PRO A 66 1.06 -8.19 -13.41
C PRO A 66 1.58 -9.63 -13.25
N SER A 67 1.11 -10.57 -14.09
CA SER A 67 1.41 -12.00 -13.92
C SER A 67 2.80 -12.42 -14.42
N LYS A 68 3.38 -11.62 -15.33
CA LYS A 68 4.68 -11.92 -15.98
C LYS A 68 5.78 -10.95 -15.58
N CYS A 69 5.49 -9.65 -15.44
CA CYS A 69 6.54 -8.68 -15.12
C CYS A 69 7.11 -8.86 -13.71
N SER A 70 6.38 -9.52 -12.79
CA SER A 70 6.90 -9.92 -11.48
C SER A 70 8.03 -10.96 -11.55
N GLN A 71 8.15 -11.70 -12.66
CA GLN A 71 9.22 -12.69 -12.87
C GLN A 71 10.48 -12.07 -13.49
N PHE A 72 10.32 -11.01 -14.30
CA PHE A 72 11.42 -10.34 -14.99
C PHE A 72 11.95 -9.15 -14.21
N CYS A 73 11.04 -8.43 -13.57
CA CYS A 73 11.33 -7.28 -12.73
C CYS A 73 11.07 -7.69 -11.30
N GLU A 74 12.13 -7.73 -10.47
CA GLU A 74 11.92 -7.66 -9.03
C GLU A 74 11.07 -6.43 -8.76
N VAL A 75 9.82 -6.65 -8.37
CA VAL A 75 8.92 -5.57 -7.99
C VAL A 75 9.38 -5.08 -6.63
N ARG A 76 10.29 -4.11 -6.65
CA ARG A 76 10.49 -3.26 -5.49
C ARG A 76 9.39 -2.23 -5.54
N CYS A 77 8.39 -2.36 -4.66
CA CYS A 77 7.62 -1.20 -4.25
C CYS A 77 8.62 -0.09 -3.90
N PRO A 78 8.33 1.20 -4.20
CA PRO A 78 9.25 2.29 -3.92
C PRO A 78 9.30 2.53 -2.41
N ILE A 79 9.98 1.61 -1.73
CA ILE A 79 10.53 1.76 -0.39
C ILE A 79 12.04 1.83 -0.66
N ALA A 80 12.47 2.96 -1.22
CA ALA A 80 13.86 3.23 -1.53
C ALA A 80 14.74 3.16 -0.25
N PRO A 81 16.06 2.98 -0.38
CA PRO A 81 16.95 2.28 0.56
C PRO A 81 17.38 3.13 1.76
N PHE A 82 16.44 3.60 2.57
CA PHE A 82 16.72 4.53 3.67
C PHE A 82 17.04 3.87 5.02
N TRP A 83 16.98 2.54 5.09
CA TRP A 83 17.20 1.76 6.31
C TRP A 83 18.60 1.92 6.92
N LYS A 84 19.59 2.45 6.19
CA LYS A 84 20.97 2.57 6.66
C LYS A 84 21.24 3.70 7.66
N LYS A 85 20.31 4.64 7.87
CA LYS A 85 20.56 5.82 8.75
C LYS A 85 19.66 5.94 9.98
N ALA A 86 18.58 5.16 10.06
CA ALA A 86 17.74 5.04 11.28
C ALA A 86 18.34 4.06 12.31
N LEU A 87 19.51 3.48 12.03
CA LEU A 87 20.16 2.42 12.79
C LEU A 87 21.30 2.97 13.66
N SER A 88 20.95 3.54 14.82
CA SER A 88 21.90 3.69 15.94
C SER A 88 21.95 2.47 16.86
N GLY A 89 21.30 1.35 16.51
CA GLY A 89 21.52 0.04 17.16
C GLY A 89 20.29 -0.81 17.51
N GLU A 90 19.06 -0.33 17.29
CA GLU A 90 17.86 -0.94 17.93
C GLU A 90 16.79 -1.50 16.98
N THR A 91 17.02 -1.55 15.66
CA THR A 91 16.07 -2.18 14.71
C THR A 91 16.71 -3.35 13.98
N LYS A 92 15.90 -4.39 13.73
CA LYS A 92 16.31 -5.56 12.92
C LYS A 92 15.81 -5.38 11.50
N PRO A 93 16.53 -5.86 10.48
CA PRO A 93 15.97 -5.92 9.13
C PRO A 93 14.68 -6.76 9.14
N LEU A 94 13.69 -6.34 8.35
CA LEU A 94 12.48 -7.11 8.11
C LEU A 94 12.82 -8.40 7.38
N LYS A 95 12.29 -9.53 7.85
CA LYS A 95 12.36 -10.81 7.12
C LYS A 95 11.52 -10.73 5.84
N ALA A 96 11.84 -11.54 4.83
CA ALA A 96 11.08 -11.56 3.57
C ALA A 96 9.57 -11.75 3.79
N GLU A 97 9.18 -12.72 4.63
CA GLU A 97 7.78 -12.98 4.99
C GLU A 97 7.08 -11.77 5.66
N GLU A 98 7.84 -10.97 6.43
CA GLU A 98 7.30 -9.77 7.10
C GLU A 98 7.11 -8.64 6.09
N GLN A 99 8.03 -8.51 5.13
CA GLN A 99 7.90 -7.56 4.02
C GLN A 99 6.67 -7.90 3.18
N GLU A 100 6.46 -9.17 2.83
CA GLU A 100 5.28 -9.61 2.08
C GLU A 100 3.98 -9.32 2.84
N LYS A 101 3.93 -9.57 4.16
CA LYS A 101 2.78 -9.20 5.00
C LYS A 101 2.50 -7.70 4.99
N ILE A 102 3.54 -6.87 5.15
CA ILE A 102 3.44 -5.40 5.09
C ILE A 102 2.89 -4.96 3.74
N LEU A 103 3.49 -5.43 2.65
CA LEU A 103 3.07 -5.06 1.28
C LEU A 103 1.62 -5.52 1.00
N GLY A 104 1.26 -6.72 1.45
CA GLY A 104 -0.11 -7.22 1.39
C GLY A 104 -1.09 -6.31 2.11
N ALA A 105 -0.81 -5.94 3.36
CA ALA A 105 -1.66 -5.04 4.14
C ALA A 105 -1.79 -3.66 3.49
N ILE A 106 -0.67 -3.08 3.06
CA ILE A 106 -0.62 -1.79 2.35
C ILE A 106 -1.50 -1.82 1.10
N SER A 107 -1.43 -2.90 0.32
CA SER A 107 -2.21 -3.03 -0.93
C SER A 107 -3.73 -3.04 -0.72
N ARG A 108 -4.18 -3.38 0.50
CA ARG A 108 -5.59 -3.41 0.89
C ARG A 108 -6.08 -2.12 1.53
N LEU A 109 -5.18 -1.17 1.84
CA LEU A 109 -5.58 0.12 2.38
C LEU A 109 -6.35 0.95 1.33
N PRO A 110 -7.23 1.87 1.76
CA PRO A 110 -7.87 2.80 0.83
C PRO A 110 -6.81 3.60 0.04
N LYS A 111 -7.13 4.01 -1.20
CA LYS A 111 -6.17 4.81 -1.99
C LYS A 111 -5.83 6.13 -1.28
N GLY A 112 -4.55 6.49 -1.29
CA GLY A 112 -4.06 7.70 -0.64
C GLY A 112 -3.87 7.59 0.87
N PHE A 113 -4.00 6.38 1.45
CA PHE A 113 -3.72 6.17 2.87
C PHE A 113 -2.25 5.98 3.21
N ILE A 114 -1.39 5.71 2.23
CA ILE A 114 0.05 5.73 2.48
C ILE A 114 0.44 7.20 2.64
N PRO A 115 0.79 7.65 3.85
CA PRO A 115 1.07 9.06 4.11
C PRO A 115 2.31 9.47 3.33
N LYS A 116 2.32 10.67 2.75
CA LYS A 116 3.50 11.16 2.03
C LYS A 116 4.68 11.43 2.98
N SER A 117 4.37 11.70 4.25
CA SER A 117 5.32 11.90 5.33
C SER A 117 5.94 10.60 5.86
N LEU A 118 5.33 9.44 5.58
CA LEU A 118 5.81 8.18 6.09
C LEU A 118 7.11 7.78 5.40
N LYS A 119 8.23 7.85 6.14
CA LYS A 119 9.55 7.52 5.60
C LYS A 119 9.79 6.03 5.58
N ALA A 120 9.36 5.30 6.62
CA ALA A 120 9.59 3.86 6.72
C ALA A 120 8.70 3.15 7.75
N ILE A 121 8.52 1.84 7.55
CA ILE A 121 7.92 0.89 8.50
C ILE A 121 9.01 -0.04 9.04
N VAL A 122 9.56 0.25 10.22
CA VAL A 122 10.70 -0.49 10.79
C VAL A 122 10.22 -1.65 11.68
N ARG A 123 11.10 -2.65 11.86
CA ARG A 123 10.93 -3.70 12.87
C ARG A 123 11.79 -3.41 14.10
N ALA A 124 11.18 -3.40 15.28
CA ALA A 124 11.90 -3.33 16.53
C ALA A 124 12.78 -4.57 16.76
N SER A 125 14.01 -4.39 17.25
CA SER A 125 14.97 -5.49 17.42
C SER A 125 14.65 -6.41 18.61
N ASN A 126 14.19 -5.85 19.73
CA ASN A 126 13.81 -6.60 20.93
C ASN A 126 13.07 -5.69 21.94
N ILE A 127 11.74 -5.81 22.06
CA ILE A 127 10.94 -4.97 22.98
C ILE A 127 9.98 -5.79 23.86
N ASP A 128 10.29 -7.07 24.14
CA ASP A 128 9.56 -7.82 25.18
C ASP A 128 9.53 -7.10 26.55
N PHE A 129 10.31 -6.01 26.73
CA PHE A 129 10.40 -5.24 27.97
C PHE A 129 9.57 -3.93 28.06
N LEU A 130 9.22 -3.24 26.95
CA LEU A 130 8.64 -1.87 27.06
C LEU A 130 7.12 -1.80 26.90
N SER A 131 6.51 -2.73 26.18
CA SER A 131 5.05 -2.87 26.15
C SER A 131 4.71 -4.28 25.70
N PRO A 132 4.64 -5.25 26.63
CA PRO A 132 4.40 -6.65 26.29
C PRO A 132 2.95 -6.88 25.85
N GLN A 133 2.20 -5.86 25.44
CA GLN A 133 0.82 -5.92 24.95
C GLN A 133 0.67 -5.19 23.62
N ASN A 134 1.37 -4.07 23.40
CA ASN A 134 1.22 -3.28 22.19
C ASN A 134 1.95 -3.93 20.99
N PRO A 135 1.27 -4.21 19.85
CA PRO A 135 1.91 -4.79 18.67
C PRO A 135 2.69 -3.77 17.81
N ALA A 136 2.44 -2.47 17.93
CA ALA A 136 3.13 -1.46 17.15
C ALA A 136 3.13 -0.07 17.81
N THR A 137 3.78 0.91 17.18
CA THR A 137 3.67 2.32 17.55
C THR A 137 4.04 3.21 16.36
N SER A 138 3.65 4.48 16.41
CA SER A 138 3.86 5.44 15.33
C SER A 138 4.53 6.71 15.82
N SER A 139 5.37 7.28 14.97
CA SER A 139 5.91 8.63 15.09
C SER A 139 5.50 9.48 13.87
N ASP A 140 5.93 10.72 13.87
CA ASP A 140 5.87 11.67 12.76
C ASP A 140 6.45 11.15 11.43
N GLU A 141 7.47 10.29 11.47
CA GLU A 141 8.18 9.82 10.28
C GLU A 141 8.15 8.31 10.09
N PHE A 142 7.87 7.54 11.15
CA PHE A 142 8.03 6.09 11.16
C PHE A 142 6.83 5.37 11.75
N ILE A 143 6.60 4.15 11.28
CA ILE A 143 5.80 3.14 11.99
C ILE A 143 6.76 2.06 12.47
N ILE A 144 6.65 1.69 13.73
CA ILE A 144 7.50 0.68 14.38
C ILE A 144 6.64 -0.55 14.69
N LEU A 145 6.93 -1.67 14.05
CA LEU A 145 6.26 -2.94 14.28
C LEU A 145 7.07 -3.80 15.26
N PHE A 146 6.43 -4.25 16.32
CA PHE A 146 7.03 -5.22 17.24
C PHE A 146 6.88 -6.65 16.68
N PRO A 147 7.72 -7.62 17.09
CA PRO A 147 7.61 -9.01 16.63
C PRO A 147 6.20 -9.60 16.74
N ARG A 148 5.41 -9.16 17.75
CA ARG A 148 4.04 -9.61 17.96
C ARG A 148 3.07 -9.19 16.86
N ALA A 149 3.27 -8.05 16.20
CA ALA A 149 2.42 -7.66 15.07
C ALA A 149 2.35 -8.79 14.04
N PHE A 150 3.50 -9.45 13.80
CA PHE A 150 3.65 -10.50 12.80
C PHE A 150 3.16 -11.89 13.25
N SER A 151 3.03 -12.12 14.57
CA SER A 151 2.59 -13.40 15.13
C SER A 151 1.07 -13.51 15.27
N SER A 152 0.35 -12.38 15.27
CA SER A 152 -1.12 -12.43 15.28
C SER A 152 -1.63 -12.87 13.90
N SER A 153 -2.25 -14.04 13.83
CA SER A 153 -2.78 -14.60 12.57
C SER A 153 -4.05 -13.89 12.08
N ALA A 154 -4.66 -13.01 12.88
CA ALA A 154 -6.00 -12.50 12.59
C ALA A 154 -6.09 -11.00 12.23
N GLN A 155 -5.09 -10.16 12.51
CA GLN A 155 -5.33 -8.70 12.43
C GLN A 155 -4.13 -7.84 12.03
N PHE A 156 -3.10 -8.39 11.37
CA PHE A 156 -1.94 -7.59 10.94
C PHE A 156 -2.36 -6.35 10.13
N ASP A 157 -3.31 -6.49 9.21
CA ASP A 157 -3.84 -5.38 8.42
C ASP A 157 -4.45 -4.28 9.27
N ARG A 158 -5.17 -4.68 10.32
CA ARG A 158 -5.85 -3.77 11.24
C ARG A 158 -4.84 -3.04 12.12
N VAL A 159 -3.86 -3.76 12.67
CA VAL A 159 -2.74 -3.17 13.41
C VAL A 159 -2.00 -2.16 12.54
N LEU A 160 -1.61 -2.53 11.32
CA LEU A 160 -0.91 -1.59 10.44
C LEU A 160 -1.78 -0.39 10.09
N PHE A 161 -3.07 -0.59 9.81
CA PHE A 161 -3.98 0.50 9.50
C PHE A 161 -4.17 1.45 10.69
N HIS A 162 -4.30 0.91 11.89
CA HIS A 162 -4.39 1.67 13.14
C HIS A 162 -3.19 2.63 13.28
N GLU A 163 -1.98 2.10 13.10
CA GLU A 163 -0.74 2.89 13.13
C GLU A 163 -0.67 3.95 12.01
N VAL A 164 -1.12 3.59 10.80
CA VAL A 164 -1.24 4.57 9.71
C VAL A 164 -2.18 5.71 10.09
N VAL A 165 -3.29 5.45 10.80
CA VAL A 165 -4.20 6.51 11.26
C VAL A 165 -3.53 7.40 12.30
N HIS A 166 -2.75 6.86 13.23
CA HIS A 166 -1.94 7.67 14.15
C HIS A 166 -0.98 8.59 13.39
N HIS A 167 -0.23 8.03 12.44
CA HIS A 167 0.69 8.81 11.62
C HIS A 167 -0.01 9.90 10.80
N LEU A 168 -1.15 9.60 10.18
CA LEU A 168 -1.98 10.57 9.48
C LEU A 168 -2.50 11.65 10.43
N THR A 169 -2.91 11.29 11.64
CA THR A 169 -3.39 12.24 12.66
C THR A 169 -2.33 13.26 13.05
N ILE A 170 -1.08 12.82 13.19
CA ILE A 170 0.07 13.68 13.49
C ILE A 170 0.35 14.65 12.34
N ASN A 171 0.38 14.14 11.10
CA ASN A 171 0.96 14.89 9.97
C ASN A 171 -0.07 15.56 9.05
N GLU A 172 -1.20 14.92 8.80
CA GLU A 172 -2.13 15.29 7.71
C GLU A 172 -3.55 15.60 8.22
N TRP A 173 -3.99 14.96 9.30
CA TRP A 173 -5.37 14.96 9.80
C TRP A 173 -5.54 15.65 11.15
N SER A 174 -4.53 16.38 11.62
CA SER A 174 -4.56 17.09 12.91
C SER A 174 -5.79 17.98 13.08
N SER A 175 -6.21 18.69 12.02
CA SER A 175 -7.43 19.52 12.06
C SER A 175 -8.71 18.70 12.26
N ASP A 176 -8.82 17.53 11.61
CA ASP A 176 -10.00 16.68 11.73
C ASP A 176 -10.04 15.99 13.08
N PHE A 177 -8.88 15.61 13.61
CA PHE A 177 -8.74 15.11 14.97
C PHE A 177 -9.13 16.14 16.04
N LEU A 178 -8.74 17.42 15.88
CA LEU A 178 -9.18 18.48 16.79
C LEU A 178 -10.69 18.68 16.76
N LYS A 179 -11.33 18.60 15.58
CA LYS A 179 -12.79 18.63 15.46
C LYS A 179 -13.43 17.43 16.14
N TYR A 180 -12.85 16.24 15.96
CA TYR A 180 -13.29 15.01 16.63
C TYR A 180 -13.24 15.16 18.16
N LYS A 181 -12.11 15.62 18.71
CA LYS A 181 -11.97 15.86 20.15
C LYS A 181 -13.05 16.79 20.69
N LYS A 182 -13.26 17.91 19.99
CA LYS A 182 -14.26 18.91 20.38
C LYS A 182 -15.68 18.34 20.32
N GLU A 183 -16.04 17.65 19.24
CA GLU A 183 -17.38 17.09 19.02
C GLU A 183 -17.73 16.06 20.11
N PHE A 184 -16.78 15.20 20.46
CA PHE A 184 -17.00 14.10 21.40
C PHE A 184 -16.56 14.40 22.83
N GLY A 185 -16.29 15.67 23.13
CA GLY A 185 -16.04 16.13 24.50
C GLY A 185 -14.77 15.57 25.12
N TRP A 186 -13.75 15.26 24.31
CA TRP A 186 -12.41 14.96 24.78
C TRP A 186 -11.77 16.23 25.35
N ASN A 187 -12.09 16.52 26.60
CA ASN A 187 -11.57 17.67 27.32
C ASN A 187 -10.32 17.25 28.10
N SER A 188 -9.28 18.08 28.06
CA SER A 188 -8.14 17.95 28.94
C SER A 188 -8.56 18.36 30.36
N LEU A 189 -8.87 17.39 31.21
CA LEU A 189 -9.06 17.63 32.63
C LEU A 189 -7.73 17.41 33.36
N LYS A 190 -7.62 17.92 34.60
CA LYS A 190 -6.39 17.84 35.41
C LYS A 190 -5.90 16.40 35.63
N ASP A 191 -6.81 15.42 35.55
CA ASP A 191 -6.54 14.01 35.82
C ASP A 191 -6.40 13.15 34.54
N GLY A 192 -6.27 13.80 33.38
CA GLY A 192 -6.17 13.13 32.07
C GLY A 192 -7.31 13.51 31.13
N ALA A 193 -7.12 13.25 29.84
CA ALA A 193 -8.18 13.41 28.85
C ALA A 193 -9.14 12.23 28.93
N TYR A 194 -10.44 12.47 28.98
CA TYR A 194 -11.47 11.43 28.87
C TYR A 194 -12.69 11.96 28.10
N ARG A 195 -13.50 11.04 27.59
CA ARG A 195 -14.87 11.32 27.13
C ARG A 195 -15.86 10.34 27.74
N ASN A 196 -17.11 10.75 27.84
CA ASN A 196 -18.20 9.86 28.24
C ASN A 196 -18.65 8.97 27.06
N GLY A 197 -19.26 7.85 27.39
CA GLY A 197 -19.87 6.92 26.42
C GLY A 197 -19.08 5.64 26.20
N GLU A 198 -19.51 4.86 25.23
CA GLU A 198 -18.89 3.59 24.89
C GLU A 198 -17.71 3.78 23.93
N PHE A 199 -16.82 2.79 23.93
CA PHE A 199 -15.61 2.73 23.13
C PHE A 199 -15.61 1.41 22.37
N VAL A 200 -15.19 1.45 21.11
CA VAL A 200 -15.16 0.24 20.27
C VAL A 200 -14.08 -0.75 20.75
N GLU A 201 -13.02 -0.23 21.35
CA GLU A 201 -11.95 -0.97 22.03
C GLU A 201 -11.61 -0.34 23.39
N ASN A 202 -11.05 -1.15 24.29
CA ASN A 202 -10.76 -0.71 25.65
C ASN A 202 -9.61 0.30 25.75
N ASP A 203 -8.61 0.18 24.88
CA ASP A 203 -7.48 1.12 24.81
C ASP A 203 -7.89 2.51 24.31
N GLY A 204 -9.00 2.63 23.56
CA GLY A 204 -9.61 3.93 23.25
C GLY A 204 -9.98 4.77 24.48
N LYS A 205 -10.16 4.16 25.66
CA LYS A 205 -10.39 4.90 26.91
C LYS A 205 -9.15 5.68 27.38
N THR A 206 -7.97 5.30 26.91
CA THR A 206 -6.69 5.84 27.42
C THR A 206 -6.35 7.20 26.84
N SER A 207 -6.80 7.50 25.61
CA SER A 207 -6.55 8.78 24.95
C SER A 207 -7.51 9.03 23.79
N ALA A 208 -7.61 10.29 23.39
CA ALA A 208 -8.40 10.66 22.23
C ALA A 208 -7.81 10.11 20.93
N GLU A 209 -6.49 10.05 20.87
CA GLU A 209 -5.69 9.54 19.75
C GLU A 209 -6.01 8.06 19.50
N GLU A 210 -5.93 7.21 20.53
CA GLU A 210 -6.26 5.78 20.43
C GLU A 210 -7.74 5.56 20.09
N ASP A 211 -8.65 6.33 20.68
CA ASP A 211 -10.08 6.27 20.35
C ASP A 211 -10.35 6.64 18.89
N PHE A 212 -9.71 7.70 18.40
CA PHE A 212 -9.84 8.12 17.01
C PHE A 212 -9.30 7.06 16.04
N ALA A 213 -8.11 6.52 16.30
CA ALA A 213 -7.50 5.47 15.50
C ALA A 213 -8.39 4.22 15.44
N ASN A 214 -8.84 3.74 16.61
CA ASN A 214 -9.77 2.61 16.71
C ASN A 214 -11.08 2.86 15.95
N ASN A 215 -11.70 4.03 16.09
CA ASN A 215 -12.97 4.29 15.41
C ASN A 215 -12.80 4.39 13.89
N ILE A 216 -11.70 4.94 13.38
CA ILE A 216 -11.41 4.95 11.94
C ILE A 216 -11.11 3.53 11.43
N GLU A 217 -10.34 2.75 12.18
CA GLU A 217 -10.07 1.33 11.90
C GLU A 217 -11.37 0.53 11.79
N TYR A 218 -12.21 0.59 12.80
CA TYR A 218 -13.49 -0.10 12.79
C TYR A 218 -14.44 0.42 11.71
N PHE A 219 -14.41 1.71 11.38
CA PHE A 219 -15.17 2.21 10.25
C PHE A 219 -14.75 1.57 8.91
N VAL A 220 -13.49 1.14 8.77
CA VAL A 220 -13.02 0.46 7.56
C VAL A 220 -13.26 -1.04 7.61
N PHE A 221 -12.95 -1.70 8.73
CA PHE A 221 -12.94 -3.16 8.83
C PHE A 221 -14.20 -3.78 9.42
N ASP A 222 -14.93 -3.09 10.30
CA ASP A 222 -16.11 -3.62 11.00
C ASP A 222 -17.08 -2.49 11.43
N LYS A 223 -17.82 -1.98 10.43
CA LYS A 223 -18.73 -0.84 10.58
C LYS A 223 -19.86 -1.08 11.56
N GLU A 224 -20.35 -2.31 11.65
CA GLU A 224 -21.48 -2.61 12.53
C GLU A 224 -21.04 -2.57 13.99
N LYS A 225 -19.87 -3.13 14.35
CA LYS A 225 -19.33 -3.00 15.72
C LYS A 225 -19.13 -1.54 16.12
N LEU A 226 -18.60 -0.68 15.24
CA LEU A 226 -18.49 0.76 15.52
C LEU A 226 -19.87 1.42 15.72
N LYS A 227 -20.84 1.09 14.87
CA LYS A 227 -22.16 1.69 14.90
C LYS A 227 -22.96 1.26 16.14
N GLU A 228 -22.76 0.04 16.61
CA GLU A 228 -23.28 -0.49 17.86
C GLU A 228 -22.67 0.26 19.06
N ALA A 229 -21.35 0.33 19.13
CA ALA A 229 -20.66 1.02 20.23
C ALA A 229 -20.92 2.54 20.24
N SER A 230 -20.95 3.19 19.07
CA SER A 230 -21.19 4.64 18.99
C SER A 230 -21.76 5.08 17.65
N LYS A 231 -23.09 5.09 17.56
CA LYS A 231 -23.82 5.64 16.40
C LYS A 231 -23.45 7.10 16.09
N GLY A 232 -23.16 7.90 17.11
CA GLY A 232 -22.74 9.30 16.95
C GLY A 232 -21.40 9.42 16.22
N ILE A 233 -20.39 8.66 16.67
CA ILE A 233 -19.07 8.63 16.04
C ILE A 233 -19.16 8.04 14.62
N PHE A 234 -19.88 6.94 14.44
CA PHE A 234 -20.13 6.37 13.11
C PHE A 234 -20.68 7.40 12.12
N ASN A 235 -21.72 8.15 12.53
CA ASN A 235 -22.33 9.17 11.70
C ASN A 235 -21.36 10.32 11.39
N TRP A 236 -20.56 10.73 12.37
CA TRP A 236 -19.56 11.77 12.19
C TRP A 236 -18.47 11.35 11.19
N ILE A 237 -17.95 10.13 11.31
CA ILE A 237 -16.94 9.60 10.37
C ILE A 237 -17.55 9.49 8.97
N ASN A 238 -18.77 8.96 8.84
CA ASN A 238 -19.47 8.86 7.57
C ASN A 238 -19.72 10.24 6.91
N LYS A 239 -19.96 11.29 7.72
CA LYS A 239 -20.15 12.67 7.24
C LYS A 239 -18.84 13.34 6.83
N ASN A 240 -17.80 13.25 7.67
CA ASN A 240 -16.61 14.08 7.55
C ASN A 240 -15.44 13.37 6.87
N MET A 241 -15.33 12.04 7.01
CA MET A 241 -14.14 11.28 6.62
C MET A 241 -14.41 10.30 5.47
N LYS A 242 -15.67 9.90 5.22
CA LYS A 242 -16.03 8.85 4.24
C LYS A 242 -15.31 8.95 2.90
N ASN A 243 -15.18 10.15 2.33
CA ASN A 243 -14.53 10.31 1.03
C ASN A 243 -13.04 9.95 1.05
N ARG A 244 -12.36 10.14 2.18
CA ARG A 244 -10.97 9.70 2.39
C ARG A 244 -10.91 8.19 2.67
N LEU A 245 -11.92 7.67 3.36
CA LEU A 245 -12.01 6.26 3.76
C LEU A 245 -12.62 5.34 2.68
N LYS A 246 -12.86 5.84 1.46
CA LYS A 246 -13.38 5.02 0.37
C LYS A 246 -12.31 4.03 -0.06
N THR A 247 -12.49 2.77 0.32
CA THR A 247 -11.87 1.67 -0.41
C THR A 247 -12.50 1.67 -1.80
N GLU A 248 -11.72 1.99 -2.83
CA GLU A 248 -12.09 1.52 -4.16
C GLU A 248 -12.11 -0.02 -4.08
N LYS A 249 -12.98 -0.68 -4.85
CA LYS A 249 -12.89 -2.14 -5.01
C LYS A 249 -11.43 -2.45 -5.38
N GLY A 250 -10.69 -3.03 -4.43
CA GLY A 250 -9.27 -3.33 -4.60
C GLY A 250 -9.07 -4.23 -5.81
N CYS A 251 -7.82 -4.33 -6.27
CA CYS A 251 -7.41 -5.34 -7.24
C CYS A 251 -7.98 -6.70 -6.83
N ASN A 252 -9.04 -7.14 -7.51
CA ASN A 252 -9.72 -8.39 -7.18
C ASN A 252 -8.72 -9.54 -7.34
N GLU A 253 -8.47 -10.26 -6.25
CA GLU A 253 -7.68 -11.51 -6.23
C GLU A 253 -8.20 -12.56 -7.24
N LYS A 254 -9.44 -12.41 -7.71
CA LYS A 254 -10.05 -13.28 -8.72
C LYS A 254 -9.43 -13.22 -10.13
N ASN A 255 -8.47 -12.32 -10.38
CA ASN A 255 -7.74 -12.25 -11.65
C ASN A 255 -6.31 -12.84 -11.58
N ILE A 256 -5.90 -13.44 -10.46
CA ILE A 256 -4.58 -14.06 -10.31
C ILE A 256 -4.64 -15.60 -10.47
N SER A 257 -5.85 -16.17 -10.53
CA SER A 257 -6.06 -17.61 -10.74
C SER A 257 -7.03 -17.90 -11.88
N ARG A 258 -6.61 -17.59 -13.12
CA ARG A 258 -7.02 -18.30 -14.33
C ARG A 258 -5.88 -18.34 -15.34
#